data_AF-A0A1I3LFW8-F1
#
_entry.id   AF-A0A1I3LFW8-F1
#
_cell.length_a   1.000
_cell.length_b   1.000
_cell.length_c   1.000
_cell.angle_alpha   90.00
_cell.angle_beta   90.00
_cell.angle_gamma   90.00
#
_symmetry.space_group_name_H-M   'P 1'
#
loop_
_entity.id
_entity.type
_entity.pdbx_description
1 polymer ?
#
loop_
_entity_poly.entity_id
_entity_poly.type
_entity_poly.pdbx_seq_one_letter_code
_entity_poly.pdbx_strand_id
1 'polypeptide(L)' 'MDQDRIVQIARAMCRAARMDPDKPPAIQAIREEMRFAQADADASLLPAWRYFQPEAAAFVARHRLRTKTA' A
#
# COMPACT_ATOMS: atom_id res chain seq x y z
N MET A 1 -21.45 -9.73 6.09
CA MET A 1 -21.21 -8.48 6.88
C MET A 1 -19.87 -7.86 6.50
N ASP A 2 -18.70 -8.44 6.80
CA ASP A 2 -17.42 -7.82 6.41
C ASP A 2 -17.12 -7.87 4.91
N GLN A 3 -17.40 -9.00 4.25
CA GLN A 3 -17.21 -9.15 2.81
C GLN A 3 -18.02 -8.10 2.01
N ASP A 4 -19.29 -7.90 2.38
CA ASP A 4 -20.19 -6.95 1.72
C ASP A 4 -19.70 -5.51 1.91
N ARG A 5 -19.20 -5.20 3.10
CA ARG A 5 -18.62 -3.89 3.41
C ARG A 5 -17.35 -3.64 2.60
N ILE A 6 -16.48 -4.64 2.46
CA ILE A 6 -15.27 -4.57 1.62
C ILE A 6 -15.65 -4.30 0.17
N VAL A 7 -16.64 -5.03 -0.37
CA VAL A 7 -17.12 -4.84 -1.75
C VAL A 7 -17.69 -3.44 -1.97
N GLN A 8 -18.43 -2.90 -1.01
CA GLN A 8 -18.95 -1.53 -1.08
C GLN A 8 -17.84 -0.48 -1.07
N ILE A 9 -16.83 -0.65 -0.22
CA ILE A 9 -15.67 0.26 -0.16
C ILE A 9 -14.90 0.22 -1.48
N ALA A 10 -14.61 -0.97 -2.01
CA ALA A 10 -13.93 -1.12 -3.29
C ALA A 10 -14.71 -0.44 -4.43
N ARG A 11 -16.04 -0.62 -4.50
CA ARG A 11 -16.90 0.05 -5.47
C ARG A 11 -16.86 1.57 -5.35
N ALA A 12 -16.87 2.10 -4.13
CA ALA A 12 -16.78 3.53 -3.89
C ALA A 12 -15.44 4.10 -4.37
N MET A 13 -14.33 3.40 -4.14
CA MET A 13 -13.00 3.78 -4.61
C MET A 13 -12.91 3.79 -6.15
N CYS A 14 -13.41 2.76 -6.83
CA CYS A 14 -13.45 2.72 -8.29
C CYS A 14 -14.23 3.91 -8.85
N ARG A 15 -15.41 4.21 -8.29
CA ARG A 15 -16.24 5.34 -8.73
C ARG A 15 -15.56 6.69 -8.48
N ALA A 16 -14.87 6.86 -7.35
CA ALA A 16 -14.09 8.07 -7.06
C ALA A 16 -12.98 8.30 -8.09
N ALA A 17 -12.37 7.21 -8.58
CA ALA A 17 -11.38 7.23 -9.65
C ALA A 17 -11.97 7.28 -11.07
N ARG A 18 -13.29 7.51 -11.21
CA ARG A 18 -14.04 7.50 -12.49
C ARG A 18 -13.94 6.18 -13.27
N MET A 19 -13.69 5.07 -12.57
CA MET A 19 -13.73 3.72 -13.12
C MET A 19 -15.10 3.09 -12.85
N ASP A 20 -15.62 2.36 -13.83
CA ASP A 20 -16.85 1.57 -13.68
C ASP A 20 -16.53 0.23 -13.01
N PRO A 21 -16.98 -0.03 -11.77
CA PRO A 21 -16.67 -1.26 -11.05
C PRO A 21 -17.42 -2.49 -11.55
N ASP A 22 -18.52 -2.31 -12.29
CA ASP A 22 -19.35 -3.42 -12.79
C ASP A 22 -19.05 -3.73 -14.26
N LYS A 23 -18.27 -2.88 -14.93
CA LYS A 23 -17.73 -3.15 -16.27
C LYS A 23 -16.56 -4.12 -16.15
N PRO A 24 -16.56 -5.26 -16.88
CA PRO A 24 -15.43 -6.15 -16.90
C PRO A 24 -14.23 -5.37 -17.43
N PRO A 25 -13.12 -5.30 -16.66
CA PRO A 25 -11.94 -4.63 -17.16
C PRO A 25 -11.48 -5.34 -18.43
N ALA A 26 -10.94 -4.60 -19.38
CA ALA A 26 -10.26 -5.21 -20.52
C ALA A 26 -9.11 -6.04 -19.94
N ILE A 27 -9.33 -7.35 -19.80
CA ILE A 27 -8.49 -8.28 -19.03
C ILE A 27 -7.03 -8.23 -19.49
N GLN A 28 -6.79 -7.83 -20.75
CA GLN A 28 -5.46 -7.63 -21.31
C GLN A 28 -4.75 -6.41 -20.70
N ALA A 29 -5.44 -5.27 -20.56
CA ALA A 29 -4.85 -4.04 -20.01
C ALA A 29 -4.50 -4.18 -18.52
N ILE A 30 -5.37 -4.79 -17.71
CA ILE A 30 -5.07 -5.02 -16.28
C ILE A 30 -3.95 -6.04 -16.11
N ARG A 31 -3.88 -7.08 -16.95
CA ARG A 31 -2.79 -8.06 -16.87
C ARG A 31 -1.45 -7.41 -17.21
N GLU A 32 -1.40 -6.50 -18.18
CA GLU A 32 -0.19 -5.74 -18.50
C GLU A 32 0.19 -4.79 -17.36
N GLU A 33 -0.76 -4.03 -16.82
CA GLU A 33 -0.54 -3.07 -15.73
C GLU A 33 -0.08 -3.75 -14.42
N MET A 34 -0.67 -4.90 -14.08
CA MET A 34 -0.21 -5.74 -12.96
C MET A 34 1.16 -6.37 -13.23
N ARG A 35 1.49 -6.73 -14.48
CA ARG A 35 2.81 -7.29 -14.83
C ARG A 35 3.92 -6.25 -14.70
N PHE A 36 3.64 -4.98 -15.03
CA PHE A 36 4.56 -3.88 -14.78
C PHE A 36 4.74 -3.61 -13.28
N ALA A 37 3.66 -3.62 -12.49
CA ALA A 37 3.74 -3.48 -11.04
C ALA A 37 4.52 -4.64 -10.37
N GLN A 38 4.44 -5.84 -10.93
CA GLN A 38 5.15 -7.02 -10.42
C GLN A 38 6.62 -7.06 -10.85
N ALA A 39 6.96 -6.53 -12.03
CA ALA A 39 8.34 -6.37 -12.47
C ALA A 39 9.11 -5.34 -11.62
N ASP A 40 8.43 -4.30 -11.11
CA ASP A 40 9.02 -3.33 -10.18
C ASP A 40 9.16 -3.89 -8.74
N ALA A 41 8.28 -4.82 -8.36
CA ALA A 41 8.35 -5.49 -7.06
C ALA A 41 9.57 -6.45 -6.94
N ASP A 42 9.99 -7.07 -8.03
CA ASP A 42 11.21 -7.90 -8.07
C ASP A 42 12.50 -7.04 -8.12
N ALA A 43 12.41 -5.76 -8.48
CA ALA A 43 13.54 -4.84 -8.51
C ALA A 43 13.90 -4.23 -7.13
N SER A 44 13.06 -4.45 -6.10
CA SER A 44 13.35 -3.98 -4.74
C SER A 44 13.01 -5.04 -3.69
N LEU A 45 13.92 -6.02 -3.54
CA LEU A 45 13.91 -7.12 -2.56
C LEU A 45 14.02 -6.69 -1.09
N LEU A 46 13.52 -5.51 -0.72
CA LEU A 46 13.43 -5.10 0.68
C LEU A 46 11.96 -5.05 1.11
N PRO A 47 11.56 -5.84 2.11
CA PRO A 47 10.23 -5.75 2.68
C PRO A 47 9.86 -4.30 3.01
N ALA A 48 8.59 -3.92 2.81
CA ALA A 48 8.12 -2.54 3.01
C ALA A 48 8.53 -1.92 4.37
N TRP A 49 8.70 -2.74 5.42
CA TRP A 49 9.16 -2.27 6.73
C TRP A 49 10.59 -1.68 6.74
N ARG A 50 11.46 -2.07 5.78
CA ARG A 50 12.85 -1.58 5.68
C ARG A 50 12.92 -0.09 5.35
N TYR A 51 11.96 0.43 4.59
CA TYR A 51 11.92 1.86 4.26
C TYR A 51 11.71 2.75 5.50
N PHE A 52 11.08 2.21 6.55
CA PHE A 52 10.83 2.93 7.80
C PHE A 52 12.02 2.93 8.79
N GLN A 53 13.11 2.21 8.50
CA GLN A 53 14.25 2.09 9.42
C GLN A 53 14.94 3.43 9.75
N PRO A 54 15.20 4.34 8.78
CA PRO A 54 15.85 5.62 9.08
C PRO A 54 15.01 6.50 10.02
N GLU A 55 13.69 6.51 9.84
CA GLU A 55 12.77 7.31 10.65
C GLU A 55 12.63 6.75 12.07
N ALA A 56 12.55 5.42 12.19
CA ALA A 56 12.57 4.74 13.48
C ALA A 56 13.88 5.02 14.25
N ALA A 57 15.03 4.99 13.58
CA ALA A 57 16.31 5.32 14.18
C ALA A 57 16.37 6.78 14.66
N ALA A 58 15.87 7.72 13.85
CA ALA A 58 15.79 9.13 14.20
C ALA A 58 14.84 9.39 15.39
N PHE A 59 13.68 8.73 15.41
CA PHE A 59 12.73 8.79 16.53
C PHE A 59 13.39 8.32 17.82
N VAL A 60 14.03 7.15 17.79
CA VAL A 60 14.71 6.59 18.95
C VAL A 60 15.86 7.50 19.40
N ALA A 61 16.66 8.07 18.49
CA ALA A 61 17.72 9.02 18.84
C ALA A 61 17.17 10.28 19.53
N ARG A 62 16.05 10.83 19.02
CA ARG A 62 15.35 11.98 19.62
C ARG A 62 14.79 11.70 21.01
N HIS A 63 14.34 10.47 21.26
CA HIS A 63 13.64 10.11 22.50
C HIS A 63 14.48 9.33 23.52
N ARG A 64 15.67 8.83 23.15
CA ARG A 64 16.63 8.17 24.08
C ARG A 64 17.16 9.10 25.17
N LEU A 65 17.08 10.42 24.98
CA LEU A 65 17.45 11.41 25.99
C LEU A 65 16.36 11.64 27.06
N ARG A 66 15.13 11.13 26.86
CA ARG A 66 13.99 11.41 27.74
C ARG A 66 13.75 10.38 28.85
N THR A 67 14.54 9.30 28.90
CA THR A 67 14.36 8.19 29.87
C THR A 67 15.52 8.04 30.87
N LYS A 68 16.36 9.06 31.05
CA LYS A 68 17.35 9.12 32.14
C LYS A 68 17.03 10.31 33.05
N THR A 69 15.88 10.25 33.70
CA THR A 69 15.54 11.03 34.92
C THR A 69 14.22 10.50 35.47
N ALA A 70 14.33 9.42 36.25
CA ALA A 70 13.46 9.07 37.38
C ALA A 70 14.09 7.84 38.06
#